data_AF-A0A1H0X5M0-F1
#
_entry.id   AF-A0A1H0X5M0-F1
#
_cell.length_a   1.000
_cell.length_b   1.000
_cell.length_c   1.000
_cell.angle_alpha   90.00
_cell.angle_beta   90.00
_cell.angle_gamma   90.00
#
_symmetry.space_group_name_H-M   'P 1'
#
loop_
_entity.id
_entity.type
_entity.pdbx_description
1 polymer ?
#
loop_
_entity_poly.entity_id
_entity_poly.type
_entity_poly.pdbx_seq_one_letter_code
_entity_poly.pdbx_strand_id
1 'polypeptide(L)'
;MKKLNRLKCMFASTLLLSFIACKKEAKDLSTPATQKNKLAASQNLSLAATALPAAGQNKVAYYVFDVTPANQGILPMTTFTDKANVVVVFEGTLWELADTVHYNTGSMQNAYYKNKRQVLADIQTLRSRGLKVLMNVDDNANWSSATPFTTYNGTAYNYVQFASFVNDCVNTVGFDGISLDVEHGATDNTNYRNLIKELGKYFGPLSTNSTTKMYGGAFYSGGAPGPIFRETSLSQYLNFVMDMGYFQDNTSRFNYWANTLGNAKVMLGMSYDDNSQSSAVAQAQWHPDPDKAGIMVFAGNKNKVYTDAIFSALEVNTTPAPSGSDITDYAGSLTAQYQTGSPSGEEFTKIIDNNTATKYLTQNASGWVQFKPTTAATVVQYTITSANDVPNRDPKNWTLQGSNNGTSWTTLNTQTNQTFASRLLKKTYTFTNTTSYAYYRLNISAVQTGSILQFSEWELIRN
;
A
#
# COMPACT_ATOMS: atom_id res chain seq x y z
N MET A 1 -46.43 -54.51 34.94
CA MET A 1 -46.15 -55.87 34.40
C MET A 1 -44.81 -55.84 33.68
N LYS A 2 -43.92 -56.76 34.11
CA LYS A 2 -42.78 -57.42 33.42
C LYS A 2 -41.77 -56.50 32.69
N LYS A 3 -40.50 -56.41 33.14
CA LYS A 3 -39.40 -57.43 33.09
C LYS A 3 -39.12 -57.86 31.63
N LEU A 4 -37.90 -58.06 31.12
CA LEU A 4 -36.52 -58.24 31.59
C LEU A 4 -35.68 -58.25 30.28
N ASN A 5 -34.39 -57.96 30.24
CA ASN A 5 -33.39 -58.98 30.54
C ASN A 5 -32.01 -58.39 30.85
N ARG A 6 -31.42 -58.98 31.90
CA ARG A 6 -30.05 -58.81 32.40
C ARG A 6 -29.16 -59.92 31.84
N LEU A 7 -27.85 -59.69 31.75
CA LEU A 7 -26.77 -60.59 32.23
C LEU A 7 -25.42 -59.83 32.08
N LYS A 8 -24.69 -59.42 33.14
CA LYS A 8 -23.90 -60.13 34.18
C LYS A 8 -22.62 -60.83 33.67
N CYS A 9 -21.46 -60.28 34.07
CA CYS A 9 -20.31 -60.89 34.79
C CYS A 9 -19.04 -60.02 34.53
N MET A 10 -17.97 -59.94 35.32
CA MET A 10 -17.65 -60.04 36.76
C MET A 10 -16.10 -59.98 36.84
N PHE A 11 -15.51 -59.19 37.76
CA PHE A 11 -14.11 -59.27 38.29
C PHE A 11 -12.92 -58.97 37.33
N ALA A 12 -11.80 -58.32 37.69
CA ALA A 12 -11.18 -57.96 38.97
C ALA A 12 -10.15 -56.79 38.80
N SER A 13 -9.84 -56.12 39.92
CA SER A 13 -8.58 -55.47 40.35
C SER A 13 -7.67 -54.76 39.32
N THR A 14 -7.17 -53.54 39.55
CA THR A 14 -6.21 -53.23 40.63
C THR A 14 -6.10 -51.72 40.84
N LEU A 15 -6.00 -51.33 42.11
CA LEU A 15 -5.83 -49.97 42.64
C LEU A 15 -4.34 -49.57 42.57
N LEU A 16 -4.03 -48.38 42.05
CA LEU A 16 -2.80 -47.66 42.41
C LEU A 16 -3.18 -46.25 42.89
N LEU A 17 -2.88 -45.98 44.17
CA LEU A 17 -2.94 -44.68 44.81
C LEU A 17 -1.78 -43.79 44.30
N SER A 18 -2.03 -42.48 44.17
CA SER A 18 -1.24 -41.48 44.92
C SER A 18 -1.80 -40.05 44.79
N PHE A 19 -2.35 -39.58 45.92
CA PHE A 19 -2.35 -38.23 46.50
C PHE A 19 -2.24 -36.98 45.60
N ILE A 20 -3.31 -36.18 45.56
CA ILE A 20 -3.20 -34.72 45.66
C ILE A 20 -4.15 -34.22 46.75
N ALA A 21 -3.55 -33.55 47.72
CA ALA A 21 -4.18 -33.05 48.93
C ALA A 21 -5.12 -31.87 48.66
N CYS A 22 -6.30 -31.93 49.26
CA CYS A 22 -7.21 -30.80 49.40
C CYS A 22 -6.62 -29.80 50.40
N LYS A 23 -6.35 -28.56 49.98
CA LYS A 23 -6.17 -27.42 50.90
C LYS A 23 -7.22 -26.35 50.61
N LYS A 24 -7.98 -26.06 51.67
CA LYS A 24 -8.95 -24.99 51.85
C LYS A 24 -8.32 -23.64 51.49
N GLU A 25 -8.95 -22.87 50.60
CA GLU A 25 -8.63 -21.45 50.42
C GLU A 25 -9.06 -20.65 51.65
N ALA A 26 -8.12 -19.88 52.20
CA ALA A 26 -8.41 -18.85 53.17
C ALA A 26 -8.95 -17.62 52.42
N LYS A 27 -10.12 -17.12 52.83
CA LYS A 27 -10.64 -15.81 52.41
C LYS A 27 -9.70 -14.74 52.97
N ASP A 28 -8.93 -14.10 52.10
CA ASP A 28 -8.29 -12.84 52.41
C ASP A 28 -9.34 -11.71 52.30
N LEU A 29 -9.70 -11.15 53.44
CA LEU A 29 -10.54 -9.96 53.59
C LEU A 29 -9.60 -8.75 53.65
N SER A 30 -9.11 -8.30 52.50
CA SER A 30 -8.47 -7.00 52.36
C SER A 30 -9.37 -6.02 51.59
N THR A 31 -9.36 -4.76 52.03
CA THR A 31 -10.38 -3.72 51.83
C THR A 31 -10.53 -3.21 50.38
N PRO A 32 -11.69 -2.63 49.98
CA PRO A 32 -12.03 -2.35 48.57
C PRO A 32 -11.32 -1.16 47.89
N ALA A 33 -10.23 -0.63 48.45
CA ALA A 33 -9.71 0.69 48.05
C ALA A 33 -8.41 0.70 47.20
N THR A 34 -7.80 -0.46 46.91
CA THR A 34 -6.47 -0.49 46.25
C THR A 34 -6.41 -1.19 44.88
N GLN A 35 -7.56 -1.54 44.28
CA GLN A 35 -7.63 -2.12 42.93
C GLN A 35 -8.26 -1.21 41.85
N LYS A 36 -8.13 0.11 41.97
CA LYS A 36 -8.45 1.05 40.88
C LYS A 36 -7.20 1.84 40.51
N ASN A 37 -6.89 1.86 39.20
CA ASN A 37 -5.92 2.75 38.52
C ASN A 37 -4.52 2.24 38.15
N LYS A 38 -4.35 0.93 37.90
CA LYS A 38 -3.43 0.50 36.84
C LYS A 38 -4.16 -0.50 35.96
N LEU A 39 -4.65 -0.02 34.81
CA LEU A 39 -5.00 -0.92 33.72
C LEU A 39 -3.69 -1.61 33.34
N ALA A 40 -3.52 -2.85 33.81
CA ALA A 40 -2.41 -3.68 33.40
C ALA A 40 -2.46 -3.72 31.87
N ALA A 41 -1.40 -3.20 31.23
CA ALA A 41 -1.11 -3.52 29.85
C ALA A 41 -1.28 -5.03 29.72
N SER A 42 -2.17 -5.47 28.84
CA SER A 42 -2.30 -6.88 28.50
C SER A 42 -0.88 -7.39 28.25
N GLN A 43 -0.54 -8.49 28.91
CA GLN A 43 0.76 -9.16 28.87
C GLN A 43 1.44 -8.99 27.52
N ASN A 44 2.74 -8.66 27.54
CA ASN A 44 3.65 -8.74 26.39
C ASN A 44 3.59 -10.16 25.80
N LEU A 45 2.56 -10.45 25.02
CA LEU A 45 2.59 -11.51 24.04
C LEU A 45 3.62 -11.04 23.03
N SER A 46 4.78 -11.68 23.03
CA SER A 46 5.77 -11.51 21.97
C SER A 46 5.17 -12.05 20.67
N LEU A 47 4.30 -11.26 20.05
CA LEU A 47 3.81 -11.53 18.71
C LEU A 47 5.01 -11.36 17.77
N ALA A 48 5.30 -12.39 16.97
CA ALA A 48 6.33 -12.30 15.95
C ALA A 48 6.02 -11.10 15.05
N ALA A 49 7.00 -10.22 14.85
CA ALA A 49 6.79 -9.05 14.03
C ALA A 49 6.55 -9.46 12.58
N THR A 50 5.34 -9.25 12.07
CA THR A 50 5.04 -9.43 10.65
C THR A 50 5.85 -8.41 9.86
N ALA A 51 6.62 -8.85 8.86
CA ALA A 51 7.28 -7.93 7.94
C ALA A 51 6.23 -7.17 7.11
N LEU A 52 6.58 -5.96 6.65
CA LEU A 52 5.77 -5.28 5.65
C LEU A 52 5.79 -6.07 4.34
N PRO A 53 4.69 -6.11 3.59
CA PRO A 53 4.70 -6.72 2.27
C PRO A 53 5.55 -5.88 1.30
N ALA A 54 5.83 -6.47 0.14
CA ALA A 54 6.58 -5.81 -0.93
C ALA A 54 5.91 -4.49 -1.37
N ALA A 55 6.68 -3.64 -2.06
CA ALA A 55 6.13 -2.50 -2.78
C ALA A 55 4.96 -2.96 -3.67
N GLY A 56 3.93 -2.13 -3.71
CA GLY A 56 2.67 -2.40 -4.41
C GLY A 56 1.62 -3.07 -3.53
N GLN A 57 1.94 -3.50 -2.31
CA GLN A 57 1.02 -4.31 -1.48
C GLN A 57 0.73 -3.73 -0.09
N ASN A 58 1.30 -2.59 0.27
CA ASN A 58 1.01 -1.94 1.54
C ASN A 58 -0.35 -1.22 1.50
N LYS A 59 -1.19 -1.48 2.50
CA LYS A 59 -2.60 -1.05 2.58
C LYS A 59 -2.79 -0.33 3.92
N VAL A 60 -2.60 0.99 3.89
CA VAL A 60 -2.64 1.85 5.08
C VAL A 60 -4.01 2.48 5.22
N ALA A 61 -4.70 2.26 6.34
CA ALA A 61 -6.00 2.83 6.61
C ALA A 61 -5.97 3.70 7.87
N TYR A 62 -6.42 4.95 7.76
CA TYR A 62 -6.60 5.82 8.92
C TYR A 62 -7.96 5.54 9.57
N TYR A 63 -7.96 5.18 10.86
CA TYR A 63 -9.18 5.13 11.68
C TYR A 63 -9.33 6.46 12.40
N VAL A 64 -10.33 7.24 12.00
CA VAL A 64 -10.55 8.62 12.45
C VAL A 64 -11.72 8.63 13.43
N PHE A 65 -11.54 9.19 14.64
CA PHE A 65 -12.60 9.14 15.66
C PHE A 65 -13.77 10.08 15.39
N ASP A 66 -13.54 11.25 14.82
CA ASP A 66 -14.58 12.27 14.62
C ASP A 66 -15.37 12.10 13.31
N VAL A 67 -15.05 11.08 12.51
CA VAL A 67 -15.76 10.79 11.27
C VAL A 67 -17.08 10.03 11.52
N THR A 68 -18.11 10.39 10.77
CA THR A 68 -19.38 9.66 10.73
C THR A 68 -19.42 8.75 9.48
N PRO A 69 -19.60 7.43 9.63
CA PRO A 69 -19.72 6.52 8.48
C PRO A 69 -20.85 6.92 7.53
N ALA A 70 -20.54 6.98 6.23
CA ALA A 70 -21.48 7.33 5.18
C ALA A 70 -22.28 6.11 4.72
N ASN A 71 -23.62 6.20 4.81
CA ASN A 71 -24.56 5.16 4.37
C ASN A 71 -24.33 3.78 5.03
N GLN A 72 -23.73 3.77 6.22
CA GLN A 72 -23.39 2.56 6.97
C GLN A 72 -23.65 2.76 8.47
N GLY A 73 -23.75 1.65 9.19
CA GLY A 73 -23.82 1.67 10.64
C GLY A 73 -22.48 2.05 11.28
N ILE A 74 -22.39 1.82 12.59
CA ILE A 74 -21.15 2.01 13.35
C ILE A 74 -20.05 1.11 12.76
N LEU A 75 -18.87 1.70 12.51
CA LEU A 75 -17.66 0.99 12.08
C LEU A 75 -16.60 1.06 13.19
N PRO A 76 -16.50 0.04 14.06
CA PRO A 76 -15.40 -0.10 15.01
C PRO A 76 -14.06 -0.25 14.31
N MET A 77 -12.98 0.14 15.00
CA MET A 77 -11.59 0.00 14.54
C MET A 77 -11.21 -1.45 14.21
N THR A 78 -11.90 -2.43 14.80
CA THR A 78 -11.66 -3.85 14.52
C THR A 78 -12.39 -4.38 13.28
N THR A 79 -13.30 -3.63 12.66
CA THR A 79 -14.13 -4.13 11.54
C THR A 79 -14.39 -3.10 10.44
N PHE A 80 -13.78 -1.91 10.50
CA PHE A 80 -13.98 -0.87 9.48
C PHE A 80 -13.36 -1.22 8.12
N THR A 81 -12.45 -2.20 8.08
CA THR A 81 -11.84 -2.79 6.89
C THR A 81 -11.44 -4.24 7.19
N ASP A 82 -11.52 -5.11 6.18
CA ASP A 82 -11.03 -6.50 6.27
C ASP A 82 -9.68 -6.70 5.55
N LYS A 83 -9.16 -5.64 4.91
CA LYS A 83 -8.08 -5.74 3.92
C LYS A 83 -6.80 -4.98 4.30
N ALA A 84 -6.88 -4.02 5.22
CA ALA A 84 -5.71 -3.26 5.66
C ALA A 84 -4.65 -4.15 6.32
N ASN A 85 -3.37 -3.80 6.14
CA ASN A 85 -2.26 -4.39 6.87
C ASN A 85 -1.60 -3.40 7.84
N VAL A 86 -1.85 -2.10 7.67
CA VAL A 86 -1.47 -1.03 8.59
C VAL A 86 -2.70 -0.21 8.93
N VAL A 87 -2.95 -0.01 10.22
CA VAL A 87 -3.98 0.91 10.73
C VAL A 87 -3.30 2.05 11.46
N VAL A 88 -3.61 3.28 11.08
CA VAL A 88 -3.20 4.49 11.80
C VAL A 88 -4.36 4.96 12.66
N VAL A 89 -4.17 4.98 13.97
CA VAL A 89 -5.13 5.55 14.91
C VAL A 89 -4.99 7.07 14.85
N PHE A 90 -6.04 7.75 14.39
CA PHE A 90 -6.04 9.18 14.10
C PHE A 90 -7.07 9.90 14.96
N GLU A 91 -6.77 11.16 15.30
CA GLU A 91 -7.34 11.96 16.40
C GLU A 91 -6.73 11.72 17.78
N GLY A 92 -6.67 12.80 18.58
CA GLY A 92 -6.06 12.79 19.91
C GLY A 92 -4.54 12.66 19.87
N THR A 93 -3.92 12.40 21.02
CA THR A 93 -2.47 12.35 21.14
C THR A 93 -1.99 11.03 21.74
N LEU A 94 -0.76 10.63 21.41
CA LEU A 94 -0.20 9.38 21.90
C LEU A 94 -0.11 9.31 23.44
N TRP A 95 0.29 10.42 24.07
CA TRP A 95 0.46 10.48 25.52
C TRP A 95 -0.88 10.43 26.28
N GLU A 96 -1.99 10.80 25.63
CA GLU A 96 -3.33 10.62 26.18
C GLU A 96 -3.77 9.16 26.35
N LEU A 97 -3.21 8.26 25.55
CA LEU A 97 -3.41 6.81 25.67
C LEU A 97 -2.42 6.18 26.63
N ALA A 98 -1.19 6.71 26.69
CA ALA A 98 -0.14 6.20 27.59
C ALA A 98 -0.37 6.61 29.06
N ASP A 99 -0.92 7.79 29.30
CA ASP A 99 -1.21 8.33 30.63
C ASP A 99 -2.57 9.04 30.65
N THR A 100 -3.61 8.22 30.82
CA THR A 100 -5.01 8.69 30.85
C THR A 100 -5.36 9.52 32.08
N VAL A 101 -4.45 9.62 33.07
CA VAL A 101 -4.66 10.38 34.30
C VAL A 101 -4.29 11.85 34.08
N HIS A 102 -3.13 12.09 33.47
CA HIS A 102 -2.61 13.45 33.30
C HIS A 102 -2.96 14.06 31.95
N TYR A 103 -3.16 13.23 30.93
CA TYR A 103 -3.52 13.68 29.60
C TYR A 103 -4.88 13.09 29.21
N ASN A 104 -5.93 13.92 29.30
CA ASN A 104 -7.27 13.52 28.90
C ASN A 104 -8.10 14.71 28.40
N THR A 105 -8.02 14.99 27.11
CA THR A 105 -8.76 16.09 26.47
C THR A 105 -10.20 15.72 26.11
N GLY A 106 -10.55 14.44 26.22
CA GLY A 106 -11.84 13.92 25.75
C GLY A 106 -11.82 13.47 24.28
N SER A 107 -10.71 13.60 23.57
CA SER A 107 -10.51 13.06 22.23
C SER A 107 -10.59 11.52 22.20
N MET A 108 -10.56 10.94 20.99
CA MET A 108 -10.71 9.51 20.75
C MET A 108 -12.03 8.90 21.26
N GLN A 109 -13.12 9.63 21.04
CA GLN A 109 -14.48 9.19 21.38
C GLN A 109 -15.39 9.32 20.17
N ASN A 110 -16.35 8.39 20.03
CA ASN A 110 -17.37 8.44 19.00
C ASN A 110 -18.64 7.65 19.39
N ALA A 111 -19.48 7.31 18.40
CA ALA A 111 -20.69 6.52 18.61
C ALA A 111 -20.42 5.17 19.32
N TYR A 112 -19.26 4.56 19.08
CA TYR A 112 -18.82 3.28 19.65
C TYR A 112 -17.89 3.43 20.86
N TYR A 113 -16.82 4.20 20.72
CA TYR A 113 -15.81 4.40 21.75
C TYR A 113 -16.24 5.50 22.71
N LYS A 114 -16.69 5.13 23.91
CA LYS A 114 -17.08 6.08 24.98
C LYS A 114 -15.95 6.42 25.94
N ASN A 115 -14.87 5.66 25.88
CA ASN A 115 -13.67 5.85 26.71
C ASN A 115 -12.48 5.09 26.09
N LYS A 116 -11.28 5.43 26.57
CA LYS A 116 -10.00 4.91 26.07
C LYS A 116 -9.76 3.42 26.34
N ARG A 117 -10.50 2.80 27.29
CA ARG A 117 -10.31 1.37 27.59
C ARG A 117 -10.63 0.50 26.37
N GLN A 118 -11.73 0.79 25.67
CA GLN A 118 -12.11 0.03 24.48
C GLN A 118 -11.15 0.31 23.31
N VAL A 119 -10.66 1.56 23.19
CA VAL A 119 -9.64 1.91 22.18
C VAL A 119 -8.38 1.07 22.39
N LEU A 120 -7.87 1.01 23.62
CA LEU A 120 -6.68 0.21 23.97
C LEU A 120 -6.89 -1.29 23.69
N ALA A 121 -8.07 -1.84 24.02
CA ALA A 121 -8.39 -3.24 23.76
C ALA A 121 -8.44 -3.57 22.26
N ASP A 122 -9.00 -2.66 21.46
CA ASP A 122 -9.14 -2.85 20.02
C ASP A 122 -7.81 -2.70 19.28
N ILE A 123 -6.90 -1.84 19.76
CA ILE A 123 -5.51 -1.78 19.28
C ILE A 123 -4.86 -3.16 19.42
N GLN A 124 -4.96 -3.78 20.60
CA GLN A 124 -4.36 -5.11 20.82
C GLN A 124 -5.06 -6.20 20.01
N THR A 125 -6.37 -6.07 19.80
CA THR A 125 -7.12 -6.98 18.92
C THR A 125 -6.61 -6.92 17.49
N LEU A 126 -6.40 -5.73 16.93
CA LEU A 126 -5.83 -5.59 15.58
C LEU A 126 -4.42 -6.18 15.49
N ARG A 127 -3.55 -5.89 16.46
CA ARG A 127 -2.18 -6.44 16.50
C ARG A 127 -2.17 -7.95 16.59
N SER A 128 -3.06 -8.56 17.36
CA SER A 128 -3.19 -10.02 17.47
C SER A 128 -3.59 -10.70 16.14
N ARG A 129 -4.20 -9.94 15.22
CA ARG A 129 -4.53 -10.39 13.85
C ARG A 129 -3.39 -10.20 12.85
N GLY A 130 -2.24 -9.70 13.31
CA GLY A 130 -1.04 -9.49 12.49
C GLY A 130 -0.99 -8.14 11.77
N LEU A 131 -1.92 -7.21 12.04
CA LEU A 131 -1.86 -5.86 11.52
C LEU A 131 -0.83 -5.03 12.29
N LYS A 132 -0.18 -4.09 11.61
CA LYS A 132 0.60 -3.03 12.26
C LYS A 132 -0.34 -1.92 12.69
N VAL A 133 -0.27 -1.51 13.95
CA VAL A 133 -1.08 -0.40 14.46
C VAL A 133 -0.17 0.74 14.87
N LEU A 134 -0.33 1.88 14.21
CA LEU A 134 0.46 3.08 14.43
C LEU A 134 -0.40 4.14 15.12
N MET A 135 0.25 5.02 15.87
CA MET A 135 -0.38 6.25 16.34
C MET A 135 -0.05 7.41 15.41
N ASN A 136 -1.06 8.21 15.06
CA ASN A 136 -0.84 9.49 14.42
C ASN A 136 -0.10 10.47 15.35
N VAL A 137 0.84 11.25 14.81
CA VAL A 137 1.53 12.31 15.55
C VAL A 137 1.58 13.56 14.70
N ASP A 138 0.74 14.52 15.06
CA ASP A 138 0.72 15.84 14.43
C ASP A 138 2.04 16.56 14.68
N ASP A 139 2.58 17.18 13.63
CA ASP A 139 3.60 18.19 13.82
C ASP A 139 3.02 19.41 14.57
N ASN A 140 3.89 20.32 14.97
CA ASN A 140 3.46 21.52 15.67
C ASN A 140 4.47 22.64 15.42
N ALA A 141 4.01 23.89 15.39
CA ALA A 141 4.88 25.05 15.30
C ALA A 141 6.06 25.01 16.28
N ASN A 142 5.85 24.50 17.51
CA ASN A 142 6.90 24.39 18.52
C ASN A 142 7.98 23.35 18.20
N TRP A 143 7.75 22.41 17.28
CA TRP A 143 8.77 21.44 16.85
C TRP A 143 9.98 22.10 16.19
N SER A 144 9.79 23.32 15.68
CA SER A 144 10.86 24.18 15.15
C SER A 144 11.63 24.93 16.26
N SER A 145 11.25 24.77 17.53
CA SER A 145 11.91 25.42 18.67
C SER A 145 12.87 24.48 19.40
N ALA A 146 13.62 25.03 20.37
CA ALA A 146 14.45 24.22 21.27
C ALA A 146 13.62 23.33 22.22
N THR A 147 12.33 23.62 22.37
CA THR A 147 11.39 22.94 23.27
C THR A 147 10.17 22.47 22.48
N PRO A 148 10.27 21.37 21.71
CA PRO A 148 9.14 20.83 20.93
C PRO A 148 7.94 20.40 21.76
N PHE A 149 8.15 20.11 23.05
CA PHE A 149 7.10 19.61 23.93
C PHE A 149 7.32 20.05 25.37
N THR A 150 6.21 20.29 26.07
CA THR A 150 6.18 20.55 27.51
C THR A 150 5.19 19.58 28.14
N THR A 151 5.63 18.83 29.15
CA THR A 151 4.81 17.85 29.86
C THR A 151 3.69 18.52 30.67
N TYR A 152 2.71 17.74 31.12
CA TYR A 152 1.60 18.21 31.97
C TYR A 152 2.04 18.96 33.24
N ASN A 153 3.23 18.66 33.77
CA ASN A 153 3.79 19.29 34.96
C ASN A 153 4.74 20.47 34.65
N GLY A 154 4.75 20.94 33.39
CA GLY A 154 5.55 22.10 32.97
C GLY A 154 7.01 21.81 32.65
N THR A 155 7.42 20.54 32.56
CA THR A 155 8.80 20.20 32.20
C THR A 155 8.99 20.34 30.69
N ALA A 156 9.85 21.27 30.29
CA ALA A 156 10.26 21.47 28.91
C ALA A 156 11.20 20.35 28.43
N TYR A 157 10.86 19.70 27.33
CA TYR A 157 11.70 18.69 26.68
C TYR A 157 12.36 19.26 25.42
N ASN A 158 13.67 19.02 25.28
CA ASN A 158 14.34 19.18 23.99
C ASN A 158 13.96 18.03 23.03
N TYR A 159 14.43 18.09 21.77
CA TYR A 159 14.07 17.09 20.75
C TYR A 159 14.49 15.65 21.10
N VAL A 160 15.60 15.46 21.82
CA VAL A 160 16.06 14.13 22.27
C VAL A 160 15.12 13.57 23.33
N GLN A 161 14.80 14.38 24.34
CA GLN A 161 13.89 14.00 25.42
C GLN A 161 12.48 13.74 24.88
N PHE A 162 12.01 14.57 23.95
CA PHE A 162 10.70 14.41 23.35
C PHE A 162 10.62 13.15 22.48
N ALA A 163 11.62 12.86 21.64
CA ALA A 163 11.65 11.62 20.86
C ALA A 163 11.67 10.36 21.75
N SER A 164 12.43 10.39 22.86
CA SER A 164 12.42 9.32 23.86
C SER A 164 11.04 9.16 24.49
N PHE A 165 10.39 10.27 24.88
CA PHE A 165 9.06 10.26 25.46
C PHE A 165 8.00 9.67 24.50
N VAL A 166 8.07 10.00 23.21
CA VAL A 166 7.20 9.41 22.18
C VAL A 166 7.41 7.89 22.12
N ASN A 167 8.67 7.41 22.12
CA ASN A 167 8.96 5.98 22.17
C ASN A 167 8.41 5.30 23.44
N ASP A 168 8.55 5.92 24.60
CA ASP A 168 8.02 5.38 25.86
C ASP A 168 6.49 5.26 25.81
N CYS A 169 5.81 6.26 25.23
CA CYS A 169 4.37 6.20 25.07
C CYS A 169 3.94 5.11 24.07
N VAL A 170 4.63 4.97 22.93
CA VAL A 170 4.40 3.88 21.97
C VAL A 170 4.54 2.52 22.64
N ASN A 171 5.56 2.34 23.48
CA ASN A 171 5.81 1.08 24.19
C ASN A 171 4.78 0.83 25.29
N THR A 172 4.35 1.88 26.00
CA THR A 172 3.34 1.79 27.06
C THR A 172 1.98 1.36 26.50
N VAL A 173 1.56 1.94 25.37
CA VAL A 173 0.30 1.58 24.70
C VAL A 173 0.41 0.25 23.95
N GLY A 174 1.63 -0.08 23.50
CA GLY A 174 1.88 -1.25 22.66
C GLY A 174 1.53 -1.00 21.20
N PHE A 175 1.86 0.17 20.65
CA PHE A 175 1.80 0.43 19.21
C PHE A 175 3.02 -0.18 18.49
N ASP A 176 2.89 -0.38 17.18
CA ASP A 176 3.96 -0.83 16.29
C ASP A 176 4.71 0.34 15.64
N GLY A 177 4.46 1.58 16.06
CA GLY A 177 5.17 2.76 15.56
C GLY A 177 4.31 4.02 15.52
N ILE A 178 4.76 4.99 14.73
CA ILE A 178 4.08 6.28 14.54
C ILE A 178 3.90 6.58 13.04
N SER A 179 2.87 7.37 12.74
CA SER A 179 2.70 8.05 11.45
C SER A 179 2.67 9.55 11.72
N LEU A 180 3.55 10.33 11.11
CA LEU A 180 3.46 11.78 11.20
C LEU A 180 2.25 12.31 10.42
N ASP A 181 1.66 13.38 10.91
CA ASP A 181 0.80 14.23 10.12
C ASP A 181 1.41 15.64 10.04
N VAL A 182 1.84 16.03 8.83
CA VAL A 182 2.64 17.24 8.62
C VAL A 182 1.85 18.26 7.82
N GLU A 183 1.16 19.11 8.56
CA GLU A 183 0.39 20.25 8.06
C GLU A 183 0.09 21.34 9.11
N HIS A 184 0.67 21.25 10.32
CA HIS A 184 0.27 22.03 11.50
C HIS A 184 1.24 23.19 11.84
N GLY A 185 1.79 23.81 10.81
CA GLY A 185 2.47 25.11 10.92
C GLY A 185 3.89 25.07 11.50
N ALA A 186 4.54 23.91 11.54
CA ALA A 186 5.99 23.86 11.76
C ALA A 186 6.75 24.53 10.60
N THR A 187 7.96 25.00 10.91
CA THR A 187 8.89 25.57 9.94
C THR A 187 10.08 24.66 9.74
N ASP A 188 10.59 24.60 8.50
CA ASP A 188 11.82 23.88 8.21
C ASP A 188 13.02 24.62 8.84
N ASN A 189 13.60 24.02 9.87
CA ASN A 189 14.85 24.46 10.47
C ASN A 189 15.61 23.31 11.14
N THR A 190 16.77 23.63 11.72
CA THR A 190 17.64 22.63 12.37
C THR A 190 16.93 21.87 13.49
N ASN A 191 16.09 22.50 14.31
CA ASN A 191 15.39 21.83 15.41
C ASN A 191 14.39 20.81 14.87
N TYR A 192 13.56 21.21 13.91
CA TYR A 192 12.58 20.33 13.29
C TYR A 192 13.26 19.14 12.62
N ARG A 193 14.26 19.39 11.77
CA ARG A 193 15.02 18.33 11.09
C ARG A 193 15.73 17.40 12.07
N ASN A 194 16.25 17.90 13.18
CA ASN A 194 16.86 17.08 14.22
C ASN A 194 15.83 16.19 14.91
N LEU A 195 14.65 16.72 15.23
CA LEU A 195 13.58 15.93 15.84
C LEU A 195 13.13 14.77 14.94
N ILE A 196 12.93 15.00 13.64
CA ILE A 196 12.55 13.94 12.68
C ILE A 196 13.60 12.82 12.65
N LYS A 197 14.89 13.17 12.61
CA LYS A 197 15.99 12.19 12.63
C LYS A 197 16.07 11.46 13.97
N GLU A 198 15.81 12.16 15.07
CA GLU A 198 15.86 11.60 16.42
C GLU A 198 14.75 10.58 16.65
N LEU A 199 13.53 10.85 16.18
CA LEU A 199 12.44 9.87 16.13
C LEU A 199 12.86 8.63 15.32
N GLY A 200 13.57 8.84 14.21
CA GLY A 200 14.13 7.79 13.37
C GLY A 200 15.14 6.85 14.04
N LYS A 201 15.65 7.17 15.24
CA LYS A 201 16.47 6.24 16.03
C LYS A 201 15.63 5.14 16.69
N TYR A 202 14.34 5.40 16.92
CA TYR A 202 13.39 4.50 17.59
C TYR A 202 12.45 3.81 16.60
N PHE A 203 12.14 4.46 15.48
CA PHE A 203 11.16 4.03 14.50
C PHE A 203 11.75 3.98 13.09
N GLY A 204 11.28 3.02 12.28
CA GLY A 204 11.57 2.99 10.85
C GLY A 204 12.91 2.31 10.50
N PRO A 205 13.32 2.36 9.22
CA PRO A 205 14.36 1.50 8.68
C PRO A 205 15.75 1.67 9.31
N LEU A 206 16.06 2.88 9.79
CA LEU A 206 17.36 3.19 10.41
C LEU A 206 17.36 3.05 11.93
N SER A 207 16.23 2.67 12.53
CA SER A 207 16.13 2.47 13.97
C SER A 207 16.73 1.14 14.41
N THR A 208 17.08 1.06 15.69
CA THR A 208 17.48 -0.21 16.33
C THR A 208 16.34 -1.24 16.40
N ASN A 209 15.10 -0.80 16.19
CA ASN A 209 13.88 -1.62 16.22
C ASN A 209 13.24 -1.75 14.82
N SER A 210 14.02 -1.64 13.75
CA SER A 210 13.52 -1.49 12.36
C SER A 210 12.60 -2.62 11.87
N THR A 211 12.65 -3.80 12.50
CA THR A 211 11.77 -4.94 12.17
C THR A 211 10.45 -4.92 12.94
N THR A 212 10.37 -4.18 14.05
CA THR A 212 9.22 -4.18 14.96
C THR A 212 8.51 -2.83 15.04
N LYS A 213 9.20 -1.73 14.73
CA LYS A 213 8.72 -0.36 14.88
C LYS A 213 8.75 0.41 13.55
N MET A 214 7.59 0.81 13.06
CA MET A 214 7.41 1.58 11.83
C MET A 214 7.47 3.09 12.07
N TYR A 215 7.93 3.79 11.04
CA TYR A 215 7.89 5.24 10.95
C TYR A 215 7.29 5.66 9.62
N GLY A 216 6.03 6.07 9.60
CA GLY A 216 5.37 6.61 8.41
C GLY A 216 5.14 8.12 8.53
N GLY A 217 4.59 8.70 7.48
CA GLY A 217 3.92 9.99 7.62
C GLY A 217 3.07 10.33 6.40
N ALA A 218 2.02 11.10 6.66
CA ALA A 218 1.23 11.83 5.68
C ALA A 218 1.77 13.26 5.60
N PHE A 219 2.02 13.75 4.38
CA PHE A 219 2.68 15.03 4.15
C PHE A 219 1.90 15.88 3.16
N TYR A 220 1.55 17.10 3.57
CA TYR A 220 0.90 18.05 2.67
C TYR A 220 1.92 18.77 1.80
N SER A 221 1.90 18.49 0.49
CA SER A 221 2.84 19.09 -0.47
C SER A 221 2.67 20.61 -0.65
N GLY A 222 1.53 21.18 -0.24
CA GLY A 222 1.18 22.58 -0.48
C GLY A 222 1.60 23.54 0.62
N GLY A 223 2.16 23.06 1.73
CA GLY A 223 2.48 23.88 2.90
C GLY A 223 3.78 23.44 3.59
N ALA A 224 4.43 24.38 4.29
CA ALA A 224 5.60 24.05 5.09
C ALA A 224 5.21 23.24 6.35
N PRO A 225 6.05 22.28 6.79
CA PRO A 225 7.32 21.87 6.19
C PRO A 225 7.18 20.73 5.17
N GLY A 226 5.97 20.29 4.80
CA GLY A 226 5.72 19.09 3.98
C GLY A 226 6.70 18.81 2.82
N PRO A 227 6.98 19.76 1.90
CA PRO A 227 7.91 19.58 0.78
C PRO A 227 9.30 19.04 1.14
N ILE A 228 9.82 19.28 2.36
CA ILE A 228 11.17 18.84 2.75
C ILE A 228 11.30 17.31 2.84
N PHE A 229 10.17 16.60 2.98
CA PHE A 229 10.16 15.13 3.02
C PHE A 229 10.44 14.49 1.65
N ARG A 230 10.60 15.29 0.58
CA ARG A 230 11.21 14.86 -0.68
C ARG A 230 12.72 14.64 -0.59
N GLU A 231 13.35 15.16 0.46
CA GLU A 231 14.78 14.97 0.66
C GLU A 231 15.06 13.58 1.24
N THR A 232 15.98 12.85 0.61
CA THR A 232 16.43 11.55 1.10
C THR A 232 17.08 11.64 2.49
N SER A 233 17.65 12.81 2.82
CA SER A 233 18.25 13.09 4.13
C SER A 233 17.28 12.93 5.30
N LEU A 234 15.97 13.12 5.07
CA LEU A 234 14.90 12.95 6.05
C LEU A 234 14.07 11.69 5.78
N SER A 235 13.67 11.46 4.53
CA SER A 235 12.78 10.33 4.20
C SER A 235 13.44 8.95 4.37
N GLN A 236 14.78 8.85 4.41
CA GLN A 236 15.47 7.58 4.72
C GLN A 236 15.07 6.96 6.06
N TYR A 237 14.64 7.78 7.03
CA TYR A 237 14.16 7.30 8.34
C TYR A 237 12.73 6.76 8.31
N LEU A 238 11.95 7.10 7.28
CA LEU A 238 10.56 6.68 7.13
C LEU A 238 10.47 5.35 6.37
N ASN A 239 9.51 4.48 6.69
CA ASN A 239 9.10 3.39 5.83
C ASN A 239 8.44 3.94 4.55
N PHE A 240 7.53 4.91 4.69
CA PHE A 240 6.72 5.46 3.60
C PHE A 240 6.55 6.97 3.70
N VAL A 241 6.39 7.61 2.54
CA VAL A 241 5.92 8.99 2.38
C VAL A 241 4.54 8.92 1.73
N MET A 242 3.51 9.30 2.49
CA MET A 242 2.12 9.25 2.04
C MET A 242 1.67 10.66 1.65
N ASP A 243 1.29 10.85 0.39
CA ASP A 243 0.83 12.14 -0.10
C ASP A 243 -0.61 12.41 0.38
N MET A 244 -0.85 13.57 1.00
CA MET A 244 -2.19 14.03 1.41
C MET A 244 -3.00 14.63 0.25
N GLY A 245 -2.72 14.14 -0.95
CA GLY A 245 -3.17 14.70 -2.20
C GLY A 245 -4.50 14.20 -2.67
N TYR A 246 -5.53 14.28 -1.84
CA TYR A 246 -6.86 13.71 -2.10
C TYR A 246 -7.58 14.26 -3.34
N PHE A 247 -6.94 15.07 -4.17
CA PHE A 247 -7.47 15.71 -5.37
C PHE A 247 -7.27 14.86 -6.64
N GLN A 248 -7.98 15.16 -7.72
CA GLN A 248 -8.07 14.31 -8.93
C GLN A 248 -6.80 14.27 -9.83
N ASP A 249 -5.64 14.81 -9.41
CA ASP A 249 -4.36 14.81 -10.16
C ASP A 249 -3.31 13.86 -9.53
N ASN A 250 -3.75 12.63 -9.24
CA ASN A 250 -2.99 11.68 -8.45
C ASN A 250 -1.61 11.32 -9.05
N THR A 251 -1.49 11.14 -10.37
CA THR A 251 -0.20 10.75 -11.00
C THR A 251 0.86 11.85 -10.89
N SER A 252 0.49 13.11 -11.14
CA SER A 252 1.44 14.23 -11.03
C SER A 252 1.91 14.41 -9.59
N ARG A 253 0.99 14.25 -8.64
CA ARG A 253 1.30 14.30 -7.21
C ARG A 253 2.17 13.15 -6.74
N PHE A 254 1.92 11.93 -7.22
CA PHE A 254 2.82 10.81 -6.98
C PHE A 254 4.23 11.14 -7.46
N ASN A 255 4.36 11.61 -8.70
CA ASN A 255 5.64 11.93 -9.32
C ASN A 255 6.37 13.08 -8.61
N TYR A 256 5.65 14.03 -8.00
CA TYR A 256 6.25 15.08 -7.18
C TYR A 256 7.19 14.49 -6.11
N TRP A 257 6.73 13.46 -5.39
CA TRP A 257 7.54 12.75 -4.39
C TRP A 257 8.47 11.71 -5.02
N ALA A 258 7.94 10.87 -5.91
CA ALA A 258 8.60 9.67 -6.40
C ALA A 258 9.80 9.96 -7.31
N ASN A 259 9.81 11.09 -8.04
CA ASN A 259 10.95 11.48 -8.88
C ASN A 259 12.25 11.67 -8.08
N THR A 260 12.15 11.99 -6.79
CA THR A 260 13.32 12.12 -5.90
C THR A 260 13.53 10.89 -5.04
N LEU A 261 12.46 10.27 -4.55
CA LEU A 261 12.51 9.21 -3.54
C LEU A 261 12.52 7.78 -4.10
N GLY A 262 12.09 7.63 -5.36
CA GLY A 262 11.73 6.35 -5.95
C GLY A 262 10.31 5.91 -5.59
N ASN A 263 9.68 5.19 -6.52
CA ASN A 263 8.27 4.79 -6.43
C ASN A 263 7.97 3.98 -5.16
N ALA A 264 8.85 3.04 -4.80
CA ALA A 264 8.69 2.13 -3.66
C ALA A 264 8.65 2.83 -2.29
N LYS A 265 8.89 4.14 -2.24
CA LYS A 265 8.82 4.97 -1.02
C LYS A 265 7.47 5.68 -0.86
N VAL A 266 6.72 5.85 -1.95
CA VAL A 266 5.61 6.80 -2.03
C VAL A 266 4.27 6.08 -2.07
N MET A 267 3.29 6.60 -1.34
CA MET A 267 1.88 6.21 -1.45
C MET A 267 1.02 7.42 -1.82
N LEU A 268 -0.03 7.16 -2.59
CA LEU A 268 -1.11 8.11 -2.79
C LEU A 268 -2.15 7.96 -1.68
N GLY A 269 -2.64 9.09 -1.15
CA GLY A 269 -3.77 9.15 -0.25
C GLY A 269 -5.08 9.26 -1.00
N MET A 270 -6.07 8.44 -0.66
CA MET A 270 -7.42 8.45 -1.22
C MET A 270 -8.44 8.83 -0.14
N SER A 271 -9.41 9.67 -0.50
CA SER A 271 -10.51 10.10 0.39
C SER A 271 -11.86 9.81 -0.23
N TYR A 272 -12.79 9.28 0.58
CA TYR A 272 -14.17 9.05 0.14
C TYR A 272 -14.87 10.35 -0.25
N ASP A 273 -14.55 11.46 0.42
CA ASP A 273 -15.21 12.74 0.20
C ASP A 273 -14.67 13.45 -1.06
N ASP A 274 -13.44 13.15 -1.49
CA ASP A 274 -12.77 13.84 -2.59
C ASP A 274 -12.56 12.97 -3.86
N ASN A 275 -12.61 11.64 -3.71
CA ASN A 275 -12.40 10.69 -4.81
C ASN A 275 -13.60 9.77 -4.98
N SER A 276 -14.08 9.63 -6.23
CA SER A 276 -15.04 8.59 -6.55
C SER A 276 -14.40 7.21 -6.35
N GLN A 277 -15.19 6.20 -5.96
CA GLN A 277 -14.69 4.82 -5.81
C GLN A 277 -14.00 4.31 -7.08
N SER A 278 -14.53 4.61 -8.27
CA SER A 278 -13.91 4.22 -9.54
C SER A 278 -12.54 4.87 -9.74
N SER A 279 -12.40 6.16 -9.42
CA SER A 279 -11.12 6.85 -9.54
C SER A 279 -10.09 6.31 -8.55
N ALA A 280 -10.47 6.07 -7.30
CA ALA A 280 -9.57 5.51 -6.29
C ALA A 280 -9.16 4.06 -6.58
N VAL A 281 -10.08 3.23 -7.10
CA VAL A 281 -9.78 1.87 -7.58
C VAL A 281 -8.79 1.91 -8.75
N ALA A 282 -8.95 2.83 -9.71
CA ALA A 282 -8.02 2.97 -10.82
C ALA A 282 -6.61 3.36 -10.33
N GLN A 283 -6.49 4.21 -9.31
CA GLN A 283 -5.20 4.55 -8.70
C GLN A 283 -4.56 3.38 -7.95
N ALA A 284 -5.36 2.54 -7.29
CA ALA A 284 -4.86 1.31 -6.69
C ALA A 284 -4.27 0.36 -7.74
N GLN A 285 -4.97 0.17 -8.86
CA GLN A 285 -4.56 -0.68 -9.99
C GLN A 285 -3.40 -0.11 -10.81
N TRP A 286 -3.13 1.18 -10.70
CA TRP A 286 -2.01 1.81 -11.41
C TRP A 286 -0.68 1.45 -10.74
N HIS A 287 0.05 0.50 -11.31
CA HIS A 287 1.36 0.06 -10.81
C HIS A 287 2.50 0.64 -11.68
N PRO A 288 3.21 1.70 -11.23
CA PRO A 288 4.41 2.16 -11.94
C PRO A 288 5.51 1.08 -11.88
N ASP A 289 6.56 1.17 -12.71
CA ASP A 289 7.71 0.24 -12.65
C ASP A 289 9.00 1.03 -12.36
N PRO A 290 9.70 0.79 -11.23
CA PRO A 290 9.33 -0.07 -10.09
C PRO A 290 8.04 0.35 -9.39
N ASP A 291 7.39 -0.55 -8.64
CA ASP A 291 6.07 -0.28 -8.05
C ASP A 291 6.07 0.81 -6.96
N LYS A 292 4.90 1.42 -6.76
CA LYS A 292 4.62 2.34 -5.65
C LYS A 292 4.70 1.61 -4.31
N ALA A 293 4.88 2.31 -3.19
CA ALA A 293 4.94 1.63 -1.89
C ALA A 293 3.64 0.87 -1.56
N GLY A 294 2.50 1.45 -1.94
CA GLY A 294 1.15 0.97 -1.63
C GLY A 294 0.13 2.08 -1.80
N ILE A 295 -0.97 2.01 -1.03
CA ILE A 295 -2.01 3.05 -1.00
C ILE A 295 -2.43 3.37 0.43
N MET A 296 -2.75 4.63 0.66
CA MET A 296 -3.28 5.14 1.92
C MET A 296 -4.74 5.58 1.73
N VAL A 297 -5.61 5.29 2.69
CA VAL A 297 -7.02 5.72 2.69
C VAL A 297 -7.33 6.52 3.95
N PHE A 298 -7.82 7.75 3.77
CA PHE A 298 -8.22 8.68 4.83
C PHE A 298 -9.62 9.26 4.54
N ALA A 299 -10.60 9.22 5.44
CA ALA A 299 -10.72 8.37 6.61
C ALA A 299 -11.21 6.97 6.19
N GLY A 300 -10.47 5.91 6.52
CA GLY A 300 -10.81 4.55 6.12
C GLY A 300 -12.15 4.06 6.69
N ASN A 301 -12.55 4.56 7.86
CA ASN A 301 -13.84 4.28 8.50
C ASN A 301 -14.97 5.22 8.06
N LYS A 302 -14.77 6.05 7.03
CA LYS A 302 -15.87 6.78 6.39
C LYS A 302 -16.78 5.84 5.61
N ASN A 303 -16.23 4.87 4.90
CA ASN A 303 -17.02 3.86 4.18
C ASN A 303 -16.20 2.57 3.96
N LYS A 304 -16.62 1.46 4.56
CA LYS A 304 -15.92 0.17 4.47
C LYS A 304 -15.88 -0.38 3.05
N VAL A 305 -16.97 -0.23 2.29
CA VAL A 305 -17.06 -0.76 0.91
C VAL A 305 -16.06 -0.05 0.00
N TYR A 306 -15.95 1.28 0.13
CA TYR A 306 -14.97 2.09 -0.56
C TYR A 306 -13.54 1.67 -0.21
N THR A 307 -13.20 1.62 1.08
CA THR A 307 -11.87 1.27 1.57
C THR A 307 -11.44 -0.13 1.12
N ASP A 308 -12.31 -1.13 1.27
CA ASP A 308 -11.98 -2.51 0.89
C ASP A 308 -11.94 -2.71 -0.64
N ALA A 309 -12.71 -1.93 -1.42
CA ALA A 309 -12.63 -1.96 -2.89
C ALA A 309 -11.25 -1.48 -3.37
N ILE A 310 -10.75 -0.37 -2.81
CA ILE A 310 -9.41 0.17 -3.12
C ILE A 310 -8.33 -0.87 -2.76
N PHE A 311 -8.38 -1.40 -1.54
CA PHE A 311 -7.38 -2.36 -1.09
C PHE A 311 -7.43 -3.71 -1.81
N SER A 312 -8.60 -4.13 -2.30
CA SER A 312 -8.71 -5.33 -3.15
C SER A 312 -8.14 -5.06 -4.54
N ALA A 313 -8.33 -3.85 -5.07
CA ALA A 313 -7.82 -3.44 -6.38
C ALA A 313 -6.30 -3.23 -6.42
N LEU A 314 -5.65 -3.06 -5.26
CA LEU A 314 -4.20 -3.01 -5.13
C LEU A 314 -3.54 -4.41 -5.28
N GLU A 315 -4.31 -5.48 -5.08
CA GLU A 315 -3.79 -6.83 -5.31
C GLU A 315 -3.50 -6.98 -6.81
N VAL A 316 -2.22 -7.14 -7.15
CA VAL A 316 -1.83 -7.53 -8.51
C VAL A 316 -2.52 -8.86 -8.80
N ASN A 317 -3.48 -8.86 -9.72
CA ASN A 317 -4.12 -10.09 -10.19
C ASN A 317 -3.03 -10.97 -10.82
N THR A 318 -2.46 -11.87 -10.02
CA THR A 318 -1.47 -12.87 -10.45
C THR A 318 -2.13 -14.07 -11.13
N THR A 319 -3.45 -14.04 -11.29
CA THR A 319 -4.16 -15.00 -12.13
C THR A 319 -3.62 -14.86 -13.55
N PRO A 320 -2.98 -15.90 -14.11
CA PRO A 320 -2.54 -15.86 -15.48
C PRO A 320 -3.74 -15.59 -16.40
N ALA A 321 -3.60 -14.66 -17.34
CA ALA A 321 -4.58 -14.45 -18.41
C ALA A 321 -4.96 -15.80 -19.04
N PRO A 322 -6.24 -16.15 -19.26
CA PRO A 322 -6.64 -17.46 -19.77
C PRO A 322 -5.92 -17.90 -21.05
N SER A 323 -5.87 -19.20 -21.31
CA SER A 323 -5.38 -19.71 -22.60
C SER A 323 -6.22 -19.13 -23.74
N GLY A 324 -5.57 -18.68 -24.81
CA GLY A 324 -6.21 -18.04 -25.96
C GLY A 324 -6.66 -16.60 -25.77
N SER A 325 -6.45 -15.98 -24.60
CA SER A 325 -6.76 -14.55 -24.41
C SER A 325 -5.61 -13.65 -24.84
N ASP A 326 -5.93 -12.40 -25.17
CA ASP A 326 -4.95 -11.33 -25.29
C ASP A 326 -4.43 -10.92 -23.91
N ILE A 327 -3.13 -11.07 -23.66
CA ILE A 327 -2.53 -10.70 -22.37
C ILE A 327 -2.41 -9.19 -22.19
N THR A 328 -2.54 -8.38 -23.26
CA THR A 328 -2.54 -6.92 -23.13
C THR A 328 -3.84 -6.36 -22.55
N ASP A 329 -4.91 -7.17 -22.49
CA ASP A 329 -6.17 -6.86 -21.78
C ASP A 329 -6.07 -7.00 -20.25
N TYR A 330 -4.97 -7.58 -19.76
CA TYR A 330 -4.78 -7.91 -18.35
C TYR A 330 -3.72 -7.03 -17.71
N ALA A 331 -3.60 -7.13 -16.38
CA ALA A 331 -2.66 -6.34 -15.62
C ALA A 331 -1.21 -6.54 -16.12
N GLY A 332 -0.55 -5.44 -16.44
CA GLY A 332 0.80 -5.39 -16.96
C GLY A 332 1.27 -3.96 -17.16
N SER A 333 2.54 -3.78 -17.52
CA SER A 333 3.13 -2.48 -17.80
C SER A 333 3.57 -2.39 -19.26
N LEU A 334 3.11 -1.36 -19.96
CA LEU A 334 3.56 -1.02 -21.31
C LEU A 334 4.62 0.08 -21.24
N THR A 335 5.69 -0.07 -22.01
CA THR A 335 6.74 0.94 -22.21
C THR A 335 7.12 1.00 -23.68
N ALA A 336 7.73 2.11 -24.09
CA ALA A 336 8.21 2.30 -25.46
C ALA A 336 9.58 2.99 -25.44
N GLN A 337 10.34 2.85 -26.52
CA GLN A 337 11.61 3.56 -26.68
C GLN A 337 11.41 5.08 -26.66
N TYR A 338 10.30 5.56 -27.21
CA TYR A 338 9.94 6.97 -27.28
C TYR A 338 8.60 7.19 -26.58
N GLN A 339 8.63 7.42 -25.26
CA GLN A 339 7.43 7.64 -24.46
C GLN A 339 6.90 9.08 -24.53
N THR A 340 7.68 9.99 -25.11
CA THR A 340 7.36 11.42 -25.25
C THR A 340 7.59 11.89 -26.69
N GLY A 341 7.02 13.05 -27.04
CA GLY A 341 7.16 13.64 -28.38
C GLY A 341 6.09 13.21 -29.38
N SER A 342 5.16 12.34 -28.97
CA SER A 342 3.93 12.06 -29.73
C SER A 342 2.99 13.27 -29.72
N PRO A 343 2.19 13.48 -30.77
CA PRO A 343 1.02 14.37 -30.72
C PRO A 343 0.07 13.98 -29.59
N SER A 344 -0.66 14.97 -29.06
CA SER A 344 -1.67 14.72 -28.03
C SER A 344 -2.72 13.73 -28.50
N GLY A 345 -2.93 12.66 -27.73
CA GLY A 345 -3.85 11.58 -28.06
C GLY A 345 -3.25 10.48 -28.95
N GLU A 346 -1.95 10.57 -29.30
CA GLU A 346 -1.24 9.59 -30.11
C GLU A 346 -0.05 8.94 -29.38
N GLU A 347 -0.13 8.84 -28.05
CA GLU A 347 0.91 8.30 -27.19
C GLU A 347 1.04 6.77 -27.29
N PHE A 348 2.16 6.20 -26.82
CA PHE A 348 2.43 4.76 -26.94
C PHE A 348 1.39 3.87 -26.26
N THR A 349 0.63 4.39 -25.29
CA THR A 349 -0.44 3.66 -24.59
C THR A 349 -1.61 3.30 -25.50
N LYS A 350 -1.73 3.93 -26.67
CA LYS A 350 -2.81 3.69 -27.63
C LYS A 350 -2.74 2.35 -28.35
N ILE A 351 -1.65 1.59 -28.21
CA ILE A 351 -1.45 0.33 -28.94
C ILE A 351 -2.01 -0.90 -28.24
N ILE A 352 -2.62 -0.73 -27.06
CA ILE A 352 -3.23 -1.81 -26.29
C ILE A 352 -4.58 -1.37 -25.72
N ASP A 353 -5.18 -0.30 -26.26
CA ASP A 353 -6.42 0.26 -25.71
C ASP A 353 -7.68 -0.33 -26.36
N ASN A 354 -7.52 -1.36 -27.20
CA ASN A 354 -8.58 -2.05 -27.94
C ASN A 354 -9.39 -1.13 -28.86
N ASN A 355 -8.84 0.02 -29.20
CA ASN A 355 -9.45 0.99 -30.07
C ASN A 355 -8.58 1.24 -31.29
N THR A 356 -8.87 0.49 -32.36
CA THR A 356 -8.20 0.67 -33.65
C THR A 356 -8.29 2.08 -34.25
N ALA A 357 -9.19 2.95 -33.77
CA ALA A 357 -9.26 4.34 -34.22
C ALA A 357 -8.18 5.25 -33.60
N THR A 358 -7.57 4.85 -32.48
CA THR A 358 -6.41 5.51 -31.88
C THR A 358 -5.10 4.91 -32.40
N LYS A 359 -3.98 5.60 -32.18
CA LYS A 359 -2.66 5.17 -32.67
C LYS A 359 -1.54 5.66 -31.79
N TYR A 360 -0.43 4.95 -31.81
CA TYR A 360 0.85 5.51 -31.41
C TYR A 360 1.57 6.09 -32.61
N LEU A 361 2.11 7.30 -32.47
CA LEU A 361 3.00 7.93 -33.45
C LEU A 361 4.30 8.38 -32.78
N THR A 362 5.43 8.09 -33.42
CA THR A 362 6.75 8.61 -33.04
C THR A 362 7.46 9.21 -34.25
N GLN A 363 8.21 10.29 -34.01
CA GLN A 363 8.99 11.00 -35.04
C GLN A 363 10.24 10.23 -35.53
N ASN A 364 10.29 8.92 -35.29
CA ASN A 364 11.38 8.03 -35.64
C ASN A 364 10.88 6.91 -36.55
N ALA A 365 11.70 6.46 -37.51
CA ALA A 365 11.36 5.42 -38.49
C ALA A 365 11.41 3.99 -37.93
N SER A 366 11.86 3.86 -36.68
CA SER A 366 12.12 2.60 -35.99
C SER A 366 11.96 2.83 -34.49
N GLY A 367 11.71 1.77 -33.74
CA GLY A 367 11.65 1.82 -32.29
C GLY A 367 11.11 0.52 -31.73
N TRP A 368 11.15 0.38 -30.41
CA TRP A 368 10.54 -0.75 -29.73
C TRP A 368 9.39 -0.32 -28.82
N VAL A 369 8.41 -1.22 -28.70
CA VAL A 369 7.39 -1.21 -27.63
C VAL A 369 7.48 -2.51 -26.87
N GLN A 370 7.20 -2.48 -25.57
CA GLN A 370 7.44 -3.58 -24.66
C GLN A 370 6.30 -3.69 -23.65
N PHE A 371 5.75 -4.89 -23.54
CA PHE A 371 4.75 -5.23 -22.54
C PHE A 371 5.34 -6.22 -21.52
N LYS A 372 5.13 -5.92 -20.23
CA LYS A 372 5.51 -6.75 -19.09
C LYS A 372 4.22 -7.19 -18.38
N PRO A 373 3.65 -8.36 -18.70
CA PRO A 373 2.51 -8.86 -17.96
C PRO A 373 2.88 -9.08 -16.49
N THR A 374 1.92 -8.93 -15.60
CA THR A 374 2.12 -9.19 -14.16
C THR A 374 2.45 -10.65 -13.86
N THR A 375 1.98 -11.56 -14.71
CA THR A 375 2.35 -12.99 -14.69
C THR A 375 2.97 -13.37 -16.03
N ALA A 376 4.14 -14.01 -16.00
CA ALA A 376 4.80 -14.46 -17.22
C ALA A 376 3.87 -15.37 -18.04
N ALA A 377 3.79 -15.12 -19.34
CA ALA A 377 2.90 -15.83 -20.26
C ALA A 377 3.68 -16.48 -21.39
N THR A 378 3.14 -17.56 -21.97
CA THR A 378 3.62 -18.14 -23.22
C THR A 378 2.76 -17.62 -24.36
N VAL A 379 3.26 -16.65 -25.14
CA VAL A 379 2.57 -16.09 -26.30
C VAL A 379 2.88 -16.94 -27.53
N VAL A 380 1.86 -17.27 -28.32
CA VAL A 380 1.98 -18.07 -29.56
C VAL A 380 1.43 -17.36 -30.78
N GLN A 381 0.76 -16.22 -30.57
CA GLN A 381 0.22 -15.38 -31.62
C GLN A 381 0.28 -13.92 -31.20
N TYR A 382 0.46 -13.01 -32.15
CA TYR A 382 0.29 -11.59 -31.92
C TYR A 382 -0.39 -10.94 -33.12
N THR A 383 -0.96 -9.75 -32.90
CA THR A 383 -1.55 -8.95 -33.98
C THR A 383 -0.86 -7.60 -34.08
N ILE A 384 -0.88 -7.00 -35.27
CA ILE A 384 -0.55 -5.59 -35.46
C ILE A 384 -1.64 -4.97 -36.34
N THR A 385 -2.14 -3.80 -35.95
CA THR A 385 -3.14 -3.05 -36.72
C THR A 385 -2.53 -1.77 -37.28
N SER A 386 -2.67 -1.52 -38.59
CA SER A 386 -2.20 -0.27 -39.23
C SER A 386 -2.98 0.94 -38.75
N ALA A 387 -2.34 2.12 -38.71
CA ALA A 387 -2.97 3.38 -38.33
C ALA A 387 -4.01 3.89 -39.35
N ASN A 388 -4.66 5.00 -39.00
CA ASN A 388 -5.82 5.56 -39.71
C ASN A 388 -5.51 6.44 -40.95
N ASP A 389 -4.28 6.92 -41.14
CA ASP A 389 -4.00 8.00 -42.12
C ASP A 389 -2.92 7.67 -43.19
N VAL A 390 -1.65 7.49 -42.82
CA VAL A 390 -0.50 7.51 -43.75
C VAL A 390 0.16 6.13 -43.90
N PRO A 391 -0.03 5.41 -45.03
CA PRO A 391 0.52 4.07 -45.25
C PRO A 391 2.05 4.01 -45.17
N ASN A 392 2.75 5.08 -45.56
CA ASN A 392 4.21 5.14 -45.59
C ASN A 392 4.85 4.93 -44.20
N ARG A 393 4.09 5.21 -43.13
CA ARG A 393 4.54 5.16 -41.73
C ARG A 393 4.24 3.83 -41.03
N ASP A 394 3.58 2.90 -41.71
CA ASP A 394 3.26 1.60 -41.13
C ASP A 394 4.52 0.76 -40.90
N PRO A 395 4.53 -0.13 -39.89
CA PRO A 395 5.60 -1.10 -39.71
C PRO A 395 5.81 -1.94 -40.98
N LYS A 396 7.07 -2.09 -41.40
CA LYS A 396 7.47 -2.92 -42.55
C LYS A 396 8.27 -4.15 -42.11
N ASN A 397 9.22 -3.92 -41.20
CA ASN A 397 10.12 -4.95 -40.68
C ASN A 397 10.14 -4.87 -39.15
N TRP A 398 10.04 -6.02 -38.49
CA TRP A 398 10.15 -6.10 -37.04
C TRP A 398 10.51 -7.50 -36.56
N THR A 399 10.89 -7.57 -35.29
CA THR A 399 11.00 -8.81 -34.54
C THR A 399 10.14 -8.76 -33.29
N LEU A 400 9.38 -9.83 -33.02
CA LEU A 400 8.82 -10.08 -31.70
C LEU A 400 9.88 -10.82 -30.86
N GLN A 401 10.11 -10.34 -29.65
CA GLN A 401 11.13 -10.87 -28.75
C GLN A 401 10.54 -11.16 -27.37
N GLY A 402 11.07 -12.18 -26.70
CA GLY A 402 10.75 -12.52 -25.31
C GLY A 402 11.96 -12.36 -24.39
N SER A 403 11.74 -11.95 -23.14
CA SER A 403 12.79 -11.89 -22.11
C SER A 403 12.25 -12.27 -20.73
N ASN A 404 13.13 -12.80 -19.88
CA ASN A 404 12.85 -13.06 -18.46
C ASN A 404 13.62 -12.14 -17.50
N ASN A 405 14.47 -11.27 -18.02
CA ASN A 405 15.30 -10.35 -17.23
C ASN A 405 15.29 -8.91 -17.76
N GLY A 406 14.53 -8.63 -18.82
CA GLY A 406 14.42 -7.30 -19.45
C GLY A 406 15.66 -6.83 -20.23
N THR A 407 16.78 -7.57 -20.17
CA THR A 407 18.07 -7.15 -20.74
C THR A 407 18.55 -8.08 -21.86
N SER A 408 18.33 -9.39 -21.71
CA SER A 408 18.64 -10.42 -22.70
C SER A 408 17.38 -10.85 -23.43
N TRP A 409 17.38 -10.79 -24.77
CA TRP A 409 16.18 -10.97 -25.58
C TRP A 409 16.33 -12.15 -26.53
N THR A 410 15.31 -13.03 -26.56
CA THR A 410 15.18 -14.12 -27.52
C THR A 410 14.24 -13.70 -28.62
N THR A 411 14.66 -13.76 -29.89
CA THR A 411 13.77 -13.51 -31.03
C THR A 411 12.81 -14.69 -31.19
N LEU A 412 11.51 -14.41 -31.12
CA LEU A 412 10.44 -15.40 -31.23
C LEU A 412 9.85 -15.44 -32.64
N ASN A 413 9.79 -14.29 -33.30
CA ASN A 413 9.27 -14.17 -34.65
C ASN A 413 9.92 -13.00 -35.39
N THR A 414 10.16 -13.16 -36.68
CA THR A 414 10.72 -12.13 -37.56
C THR A 414 9.79 -11.92 -38.74
N GLN A 415 9.46 -10.67 -39.02
CA GLN A 415 8.64 -10.28 -40.17
C GLN A 415 9.39 -9.25 -41.01
N THR A 416 9.36 -9.44 -42.33
CA THR A 416 10.01 -8.55 -43.29
C THR A 416 9.06 -8.21 -44.43
N ASN A 417 9.19 -7.00 -44.98
CA ASN A 417 8.44 -6.50 -46.13
C ASN A 417 6.93 -6.65 -45.99
N GLN A 418 6.42 -6.49 -44.76
CA GLN A 418 5.00 -6.52 -44.50
C GLN A 418 4.33 -5.29 -45.10
N THR A 419 3.10 -5.44 -45.58
CA THR A 419 2.27 -4.35 -46.09
C THR A 419 0.85 -4.45 -45.52
N PHE A 420 0.13 -3.33 -45.51
CA PHE A 420 -1.26 -3.21 -45.07
C PHE A 420 -2.11 -2.64 -46.20
N ALA A 421 -2.99 -3.46 -46.77
CA ALA A 421 -3.75 -3.14 -47.99
C ALA A 421 -4.83 -2.07 -47.79
N SER A 422 -5.28 -1.86 -46.55
CA SER A 422 -6.22 -0.83 -46.14
C SER A 422 -5.77 -0.23 -44.81
N ARG A 423 -6.39 0.90 -44.39
CA ARG A 423 -6.22 1.45 -43.05
C ARG A 423 -6.97 0.60 -42.03
N LEU A 424 -6.55 0.67 -40.77
CA LEU A 424 -7.12 -0.11 -39.65
C LEU A 424 -7.12 -1.63 -39.89
N LEU A 425 -6.23 -2.10 -40.77
CA LEU A 425 -6.14 -3.52 -41.09
C LEU A 425 -5.36 -4.24 -40.00
N LYS A 426 -6.04 -5.12 -39.27
CA LYS A 426 -5.43 -6.06 -38.32
C LYS A 426 -4.79 -7.22 -39.07
N LYS A 427 -3.49 -7.45 -38.85
CA LYS A 427 -2.77 -8.64 -39.33
C LYS A 427 -2.40 -9.52 -38.14
N THR A 428 -2.60 -10.83 -38.31
CA THR A 428 -2.33 -11.83 -37.27
C THR A 428 -1.11 -12.66 -37.65
N TYR A 429 -0.25 -12.93 -36.68
CA TYR A 429 1.01 -13.65 -36.84
C TYR A 429 1.11 -14.76 -35.80
N THR A 430 1.17 -16.00 -36.26
CA THR A 430 1.37 -17.19 -35.41
C THR A 430 2.82 -17.65 -35.46
N PHE A 431 3.31 -18.17 -34.33
CA PHE A 431 4.67 -18.70 -34.22
C PHE A 431 4.73 -19.79 -33.14
N THR A 432 5.75 -20.64 -33.20
CA THR A 432 5.96 -21.67 -32.17
C THR A 432 6.71 -21.07 -30.99
N ASN A 433 6.15 -21.21 -29.80
CA ASN A 433 6.81 -20.86 -28.56
C ASN A 433 6.30 -21.77 -27.44
N THR A 434 7.23 -22.36 -26.68
CA THR A 434 6.94 -23.19 -25.51
C THR A 434 7.47 -22.58 -24.23
N THR A 435 8.11 -21.41 -24.32
CA THR A 435 8.75 -20.71 -23.20
C THR A 435 7.86 -19.57 -22.72
N SER A 436 7.62 -19.54 -21.41
CA SER A 436 6.98 -18.40 -20.76
C SER A 436 7.98 -17.26 -20.58
N TYR A 437 7.56 -16.04 -20.91
CA TYR A 437 8.37 -14.83 -20.78
C TYR A 437 7.69 -13.79 -19.90
N ALA A 438 8.49 -13.14 -19.05
CA ALA A 438 8.06 -12.00 -18.22
C ALA A 438 7.98 -10.68 -19.01
N TYR A 439 8.60 -10.63 -20.19
CA TYR A 439 8.57 -9.47 -21.08
C TYR A 439 8.39 -9.90 -22.53
N TYR A 440 7.57 -9.15 -23.26
CA TYR A 440 7.45 -9.20 -24.70
C TYR A 440 7.83 -7.85 -25.28
N ARG A 441 8.60 -7.85 -26.38
CA ARG A 441 9.01 -6.63 -27.08
C ARG A 441 8.78 -6.78 -28.57
N LEU A 442 8.08 -5.81 -29.15
CA LEU A 442 7.99 -5.63 -30.58
C LEU A 442 9.04 -4.60 -30.98
N ASN A 443 10.11 -5.06 -31.64
CA ASN A 443 11.20 -4.21 -32.11
C ASN A 443 11.04 -3.94 -33.61
N ILE A 444 10.56 -2.75 -33.96
CA ILE A 444 10.28 -2.33 -35.33
C ILE A 444 11.53 -1.67 -35.90
N SER A 445 12.11 -2.30 -36.93
CA SER A 445 13.38 -1.89 -37.51
C SER A 445 13.23 -1.05 -38.77
N ALA A 446 12.05 -1.04 -39.40
CA ALA A 446 11.76 -0.19 -40.54
C ALA A 446 10.25 0.03 -40.72
N VAL A 447 9.89 1.20 -41.24
CA VAL A 447 8.58 1.53 -41.81
C VAL A 447 8.58 1.33 -43.33
N GLN A 448 7.44 1.54 -44.01
CA GLN A 448 7.37 1.44 -45.47
C GLN A 448 8.38 2.37 -46.14
N THR A 449 8.30 3.67 -45.83
CA THR A 449 9.20 4.73 -46.32
C THR A 449 9.14 5.96 -45.41
N GLY A 450 10.21 6.77 -45.35
CA GLY A 450 10.22 8.02 -44.58
C GLY A 450 10.75 7.86 -43.16
N SER A 451 10.46 8.82 -42.28
CA SER A 451 11.12 8.97 -40.98
C SER A 451 10.21 8.82 -39.75
N ILE A 452 8.94 8.45 -39.92
CA ILE A 452 7.93 8.43 -38.86
C ILE A 452 7.30 7.04 -38.81
N LEU A 453 7.12 6.50 -37.61
CA LEU A 453 6.43 5.24 -37.33
C LEU A 453 5.07 5.52 -36.70
N GLN A 454 4.06 4.75 -37.13
CA GLN A 454 2.76 4.71 -36.48
C GLN A 454 2.08 3.35 -36.61
N PHE A 455 1.24 2.98 -35.63
CA PHE A 455 0.33 1.84 -35.69
C PHE A 455 -0.73 1.94 -34.59
N SER A 456 -1.83 1.21 -34.74
CA SER A 456 -3.02 1.34 -33.90
C SER A 456 -3.09 0.34 -32.76
N GLU A 457 -2.81 -0.94 -32.99
CA GLU A 457 -2.95 -1.96 -31.95
C GLU A 457 -1.84 -3.01 -32.05
N TRP A 458 -1.50 -3.60 -30.90
CA TRP A 458 -0.59 -4.71 -30.73
C TRP A 458 -1.09 -5.63 -29.61
N GLU A 459 -1.69 -6.76 -30.01
CA GLU A 459 -2.27 -7.75 -29.09
C GLU A 459 -1.34 -8.96 -28.99
N LEU A 460 -1.26 -9.59 -27.81
CA LEU A 460 -0.39 -10.72 -27.51
C LEU A 460 -1.20 -11.91 -26.99
N ILE A 461 -1.39 -12.94 -27.83
CA ILE A 461 -2.30 -14.04 -27.52
C ILE A 461 -1.55 -15.21 -26.86
N ARG A 462 -2.04 -15.59 -25.67
CA ARG A 462 -1.51 -16.71 -24.88
C ARG A 462 -1.83 -18.07 -25.51
N ASN A 463 -0.91 -19.02 -25.34
CA ASN A 463 -1.07 -20.44 -25.73
C ASN A 463 -2.23 -21.17 -25.08
#